data_AF-A0A2E3HFU7-F1
#
_entry.id   AF-A0A2E3HFU7-F1
#
_cell.length_a   1.000
_cell.length_b   1.000
_cell.length_c   1.000
_cell.angle_alpha   90.00
_cell.angle_beta   90.00
_cell.angle_gamma   90.00
#
_symmetry.space_group_name_H-M   'P 1'
#
loop_
_entity.id
_entity.type
_entity.pdbx_description
1 polymer ?
#
loop_
_entity_poly.entity_id
_entity_poly.type
_entity_poly.pdbx_seq_one_letter_code
_entity_poly.pdbx_strand_id
1 'polypeptide(L)'
;MISSSITIADICEITGFTRHRLRGILRELPEFGGSVEKARVAREYSAAELLVIVICCELEESFGLRRKVIGALSNDILRCLSRPRNLHKAACLHIQVQPQSVTYFNDLVAVKAVVGLVVPLGNIFERIDAYIKQHSFSSSDQQRLLNFGPIETSAVTPTRTSGGGR
;
A
#
# COMPACT_ATOMS: atom_id res chain seq x y z
N MET A 1 3.90 -1.10 20.46
CA MET A 1 4.69 -1.91 19.52
C MET A 1 3.73 -2.92 18.92
N ILE A 2 3.39 -2.80 17.64
CA ILE A 2 2.45 -3.72 16.98
C ILE A 2 3.32 -4.82 16.38
N SER A 3 3.34 -5.97 17.04
CA SER A 3 4.18 -7.12 16.67
C SER A 3 3.35 -8.18 15.94
N SER A 4 2.78 -7.80 14.80
CA SER A 4 2.32 -8.77 13.81
C SER A 4 3.24 -8.57 12.62
N SER A 5 4.34 -9.31 12.60
CA SER A 5 5.31 -9.18 11.52
C SER A 5 4.72 -9.73 10.21
N ILE A 6 4.67 -8.87 9.19
CA ILE A 6 4.20 -9.27 7.86
C ILE A 6 5.28 -10.16 7.26
N THR A 7 4.93 -11.38 6.88
CA THR A 7 5.84 -12.36 6.29
C THR A 7 5.51 -12.61 4.82
N ILE A 8 6.35 -13.44 4.16
CA ILE A 8 6.08 -13.95 2.81
C ILE A 8 4.73 -14.68 2.73
N ALA A 9 4.31 -15.36 3.79
CA ALA A 9 3.03 -16.09 3.79
C ALA A 9 1.85 -15.12 3.68
N ASP A 10 1.87 -14.03 4.45
CA ASP A 10 0.86 -12.98 4.42
C ASP A 10 0.78 -12.34 3.03
N ILE A 11 1.92 -12.04 2.41
CA ILE A 11 1.97 -11.48 1.06
C ILE A 11 1.37 -12.46 0.04
N CYS A 12 1.68 -13.75 0.15
CA CYS A 12 1.10 -14.79 -0.71
C CYS A 12 -0.43 -14.87 -0.57
N GLU A 13 -0.96 -14.70 0.64
CA GLU A 13 -2.40 -14.71 0.89
C GLU A 13 -3.08 -13.47 0.30
N ILE A 14 -2.50 -12.28 0.49
CA ILE A 14 -3.02 -11.02 -0.04
C ILE A 14 -3.01 -11.01 -1.58
N THR A 15 -1.97 -11.55 -2.20
CA THR A 15 -1.75 -11.46 -3.66
C THR A 15 -2.24 -12.69 -4.43
N GLY A 16 -2.47 -13.82 -3.76
CA GLY A 16 -2.69 -15.12 -4.40
C GLY A 16 -1.44 -15.72 -5.05
N PHE A 17 -0.27 -15.09 -4.92
CA PHE A 17 0.97 -15.60 -5.50
C PHE A 17 1.47 -16.83 -4.75
N THR A 18 1.98 -17.81 -5.50
CA THR A 18 2.77 -18.88 -4.88
C THR A 18 4.10 -18.33 -4.35
N ARG A 19 4.65 -18.95 -3.30
CA ARG A 19 5.97 -18.57 -2.75
C ARG A 19 7.08 -18.54 -3.81
N HIS A 20 7.01 -19.42 -4.81
CA HIS A 20 7.98 -19.45 -5.91
C HIS A 20 7.87 -18.21 -6.80
N ARG A 21 6.66 -17.83 -7.20
CA ARG A 21 6.42 -16.61 -8.00
C ARG A 21 6.84 -15.36 -7.23
N LEU A 22 6.45 -15.26 -5.96
CA LEU A 22 6.80 -14.13 -5.11
C LEU A 22 8.33 -14.00 -4.93
N ARG A 23 9.05 -15.11 -4.73
CA ARG A 23 10.53 -15.09 -4.73
C ARG A 23 11.11 -14.64 -6.05
N GLY A 24 10.47 -14.99 -7.18
CA GLY A 24 10.84 -14.52 -8.50
C GLY A 24 10.76 -13.00 -8.63
N ILE A 25 9.69 -12.38 -8.10
CA ILE A 25 9.56 -10.93 -8.02
C ILE A 25 10.61 -10.33 -7.09
N LEU A 26 10.74 -10.86 -5.87
CA LEU A 26 11.65 -10.30 -4.85
C LEU A 26 13.13 -10.31 -5.28
N ARG A 27 13.52 -11.19 -6.20
CA ARG A 27 14.87 -11.18 -6.80
C ARG A 27 15.16 -9.93 -7.64
N GLU A 28 14.13 -9.37 -8.28
CA GLU A 28 14.24 -8.12 -9.04
C GLU A 28 14.08 -6.89 -8.13
N LEU A 29 13.74 -7.09 -6.85
CA LEU A 29 13.52 -6.06 -5.85
C LEU A 29 14.55 -6.18 -4.72
N PRO A 30 15.85 -5.91 -4.97
CA PRO A 30 16.92 -6.19 -4.00
C PRO A 30 16.72 -5.48 -2.65
N GLU A 31 16.13 -4.29 -2.67
CA GLU A 31 15.68 -3.52 -1.49
C GLU A 31 14.69 -4.29 -0.60
N PHE A 32 13.86 -5.15 -1.18
CA PHE A 32 12.92 -6.03 -0.49
C PHE A 32 13.38 -7.51 -0.47
N GLY A 33 14.54 -7.82 -1.06
CA GLY A 33 15.09 -9.17 -1.26
C GLY A 33 15.97 -9.68 -0.11
N GLY A 34 16.64 -8.80 0.64
CA GLY A 34 17.22 -9.14 1.95
C GLY A 34 18.67 -8.75 2.11
N SER A 35 18.93 -7.97 3.16
CA SER A 35 20.18 -8.11 3.92
C SER A 35 20.25 -9.56 4.41
N VAL A 36 21.23 -10.29 3.91
CA VAL A 36 21.63 -11.59 4.44
C VAL A 36 22.15 -11.33 5.85
N GLU A 37 21.44 -11.73 6.91
CA GLU A 37 22.06 -12.14 8.20
C GLU A 37 21.01 -12.48 9.28
N LYS A 38 20.45 -13.69 9.17
CA LYS A 38 20.31 -14.69 10.25
C LYS A 38 19.42 -15.81 9.70
N ALA A 39 20.05 -16.91 9.31
CA ALA A 39 19.48 -18.02 8.55
C ALA A 39 18.30 -18.80 9.21
N ARG A 40 17.63 -18.24 10.23
CA ARG A 40 16.56 -18.91 10.99
C ARG A 40 15.36 -18.04 11.34
N VAL A 41 15.33 -16.76 10.95
CA VAL A 41 14.19 -15.88 11.23
C VAL A 41 13.52 -15.50 9.90
N ALA A 42 12.21 -15.65 9.83
CA ALA A 42 11.45 -15.20 8.67
C ALA A 42 11.63 -13.68 8.53
N ARG A 43 11.91 -13.20 7.30
CA ARG A 43 11.97 -11.75 7.06
C ARG A 43 10.59 -11.14 7.36
N GLU A 44 10.64 -10.05 8.11
CA GLU A 44 9.49 -9.22 8.42
C GLU A 44 9.49 -8.02 7.46
N TYR A 45 8.31 -7.69 6.94
CA TYR A 45 8.09 -6.55 6.05
C TYR A 45 7.30 -5.47 6.77
N SER A 46 7.65 -4.22 6.54
CA SER A 46 6.83 -3.06 6.93
C SER A 46 5.58 -2.94 6.06
N ALA A 47 4.59 -2.16 6.51
CA ALA A 47 3.39 -1.88 5.71
C ALA A 47 3.73 -1.17 4.38
N ALA A 48 4.76 -0.32 4.36
CA ALA A 48 5.22 0.34 3.14
C ALA A 48 5.84 -0.67 2.15
N GLU A 49 6.67 -1.59 2.64
CA GLU A 49 7.23 -2.68 1.82
C GLU A 49 6.12 -3.59 1.31
N LEU A 50 5.16 -3.97 2.15
CA LEU A 50 4.00 -4.77 1.75
C LEU A 50 3.26 -4.11 0.60
N LEU A 51 2.93 -2.82 0.73
CA LEU A 51 2.21 -2.09 -0.31
C LEU A 51 2.98 -2.10 -1.65
N VAL A 52 4.27 -1.81 -1.63
CA VAL A 52 5.10 -1.82 -2.84
C VAL A 52 5.17 -3.21 -3.45
N ILE A 53 5.35 -4.26 -2.65
CA ILE A 53 5.41 -5.65 -3.12
C ILE A 53 4.08 -6.07 -3.76
N VAL A 54 2.94 -5.74 -3.13
CA VAL A 54 1.61 -6.03 -3.67
C VAL A 54 1.38 -5.31 -5.00
N ILE A 55 1.79 -4.04 -5.11
CA ILE A 55 1.74 -3.30 -6.38
C ILE A 55 2.62 -3.97 -7.44
N CYS A 56 3.82 -4.41 -7.09
CA CYS A 56 4.69 -5.14 -8.02
C CYS A 56 4.06 -6.46 -8.49
N CYS A 57 3.37 -7.17 -7.60
CA CYS A 57 2.63 -8.39 -7.97
C CYS A 57 1.46 -8.08 -8.91
N GLU A 58 0.71 -7.00 -8.65
CA GLU A 58 -0.37 -6.54 -9.54
C GLU A 58 0.16 -6.11 -10.92
N LEU A 59 1.31 -5.44 -10.98
CA LEU A 59 1.97 -5.09 -12.24
C LEU A 59 2.33 -6.33 -13.07
N GLU A 60 2.78 -7.40 -12.44
CA GLU A 60 3.05 -8.67 -13.13
C GLU A 60 1.76 -9.34 -13.59
N GLU A 61 0.78 -9.51 -12.70
CA GLU A 61 -0.40 -10.35 -12.92
C GLU A 61 -1.47 -9.65 -13.77
N SER A 62 -1.86 -8.44 -13.38
CA SER A 62 -3.00 -7.73 -13.96
C SER A 62 -2.61 -6.88 -15.16
N PHE A 63 -1.37 -6.40 -15.20
CA PHE A 63 -0.87 -5.51 -16.26
C PHE A 63 0.17 -6.17 -17.18
N GLY A 64 0.61 -7.40 -16.87
CA GLY A 64 1.50 -8.18 -17.73
C GLY A 64 2.92 -7.60 -17.85
N LEU A 65 3.37 -6.78 -16.90
CA LEU A 65 4.72 -6.22 -16.93
C LEU A 65 5.74 -7.33 -16.68
N ARG A 66 6.82 -7.29 -17.47
CA ARG A 66 7.96 -8.19 -17.26
C ARG A 66 8.68 -7.82 -15.97
N ARG A 67 9.10 -8.82 -15.20
CA ARG A 67 9.78 -8.61 -13.90
C ARG A 67 10.97 -7.65 -13.94
N LYS A 68 11.76 -7.66 -15.01
CA LYS A 68 12.86 -6.70 -15.21
C LYS A 68 12.39 -5.24 -15.24
N VAL A 69 11.23 -4.98 -15.86
CA VAL A 69 10.62 -3.65 -15.91
C VAL A 69 10.10 -3.27 -14.52
N ILE A 70 9.49 -4.23 -13.81
CA ILE A 70 9.03 -4.04 -12.44
C ILE A 70 10.20 -3.68 -11.51
N GLY A 71 11.33 -4.39 -11.60
CA GLY A 71 12.55 -4.10 -10.85
C GLY A 71 13.13 -2.72 -11.16
N ALA A 72 13.04 -2.25 -12.41
CA ALA A 72 13.46 -0.90 -12.77
C ALA A 72 12.54 0.19 -12.16
N LEU A 73 11.25 -0.11 -11.98
CA LEU A 73 10.25 0.82 -11.45
C LEU A 73 10.13 0.81 -9.92
N SER A 74 10.59 -0.24 -9.24
CA SER A 74 10.31 -0.46 -7.82
C SER A 74 10.76 0.66 -6.91
N ASN A 75 11.95 1.19 -7.18
CA ASN A 75 12.54 2.30 -6.45
C ASN A 75 11.70 3.58 -6.58
N ASP A 76 11.22 3.86 -7.79
CA ASP A 76 10.38 5.02 -8.06
C ASP A 76 9.01 4.86 -7.41
N ILE A 77 8.43 3.65 -7.44
CA ILE A 77 7.19 3.32 -6.74
C ILE A 77 7.37 3.53 -5.23
N LEU A 78 8.43 2.97 -4.64
CA LEU A 78 8.74 3.11 -3.21
C LEU A 78 8.87 4.58 -2.83
N ARG A 79 9.70 5.36 -3.55
CA ARG A 79 9.88 6.80 -3.30
C ARG A 79 8.57 7.56 -3.42
N CYS A 80 7.72 7.18 -4.37
CA CYS A 80 6.42 7.80 -4.55
C CYS A 80 5.51 7.52 -3.35
N LEU A 81 5.47 6.29 -2.85
CA LEU A 81 4.59 5.88 -1.76
C LEU A 81 5.11 6.19 -0.35
N SER A 82 6.41 6.37 -0.16
CA SER A 82 7.03 6.66 1.15
C SER A 82 6.77 8.08 1.68
N ARG A 83 6.14 8.96 0.89
CA ARG A 83 5.83 10.33 1.34
C ARG A 83 4.58 10.33 2.23
N PRO A 84 4.52 11.16 3.30
CA PRO A 84 3.30 11.32 4.11
C PRO A 84 2.16 11.85 3.23
N ARG A 85 1.06 11.10 3.14
CA ARG A 85 -0.07 11.41 2.26
C ARG A 85 -1.39 10.95 2.89
N ASN A 86 -2.48 11.63 2.55
CA ASN A 86 -3.82 11.14 2.82
C ASN A 86 -4.14 10.04 1.79
N LEU A 87 -4.54 8.86 2.28
CA LEU A 87 -4.97 7.76 1.43
C LEU A 87 -6.35 8.08 0.86
N HIS A 88 -6.41 8.27 -0.46
CA HIS A 88 -7.68 8.48 -1.17
C HIS A 88 -8.08 7.19 -1.88
N LYS A 89 -9.37 6.83 -1.82
CA LYS A 89 -9.88 5.66 -2.55
C LYS A 89 -9.71 5.78 -4.07
N ALA A 90 -9.73 7.00 -4.59
CA ALA A 90 -9.50 7.31 -6.00
C ALA A 90 -8.01 7.46 -6.36
N ALA A 91 -7.09 7.15 -5.42
CA ALA A 91 -5.67 7.27 -5.67
C ALA A 91 -5.23 6.28 -6.77
N CYS A 92 -4.26 6.72 -7.57
CA CYS A 92 -3.65 5.89 -8.60
C CYS A 92 -2.17 6.22 -8.78
N LEU A 93 -1.42 5.23 -9.24
CA LEU A 93 -0.08 5.44 -9.78
C LEU A 93 -0.17 5.55 -11.30
N HIS A 94 0.38 6.62 -11.83
CA HIS A 94 0.68 6.76 -13.24
C HIS A 94 2.13 6.35 -13.48
N ILE A 95 2.33 5.36 -14.35
CA ILE A 95 3.63 4.82 -14.71
C ILE A 95 3.87 5.10 -16.19
N GLN A 96 4.91 5.87 -16.47
CA GLN A 96 5.41 6.09 -17.82
C GLN A 96 6.75 5.36 -17.95
N VAL A 97 6.96 4.68 -19.08
CA VAL A 97 8.19 3.90 -19.32
C VAL A 97 9.22 4.72 -20.11
N GLN A 98 8.77 5.71 -20.89
CA GLN A 98 9.63 6.56 -21.71
C GLN A 98 9.14 8.02 -21.72
N PRO A 99 9.86 8.96 -21.06
CA PRO A 99 10.86 8.69 -20.01
C PRO A 99 10.26 7.90 -18.83
N GLN A 100 11.09 7.11 -18.16
CA GLN A 100 10.67 6.36 -16.97
C GLN A 100 10.25 7.35 -15.87
N SER A 101 9.01 7.29 -15.43
CA SER A 101 8.52 8.07 -14.30
C SER A 101 7.34 7.39 -13.62
N VAL A 102 7.25 7.58 -12.30
CA VAL A 102 6.14 7.09 -11.47
C VAL A 102 5.58 8.27 -10.70
N THR A 103 4.32 8.62 -10.98
CA THR A 103 3.64 9.75 -10.35
C THR A 103 2.39 9.25 -9.63
N TYR A 104 2.18 9.72 -8.41
CA TYR A 104 0.99 9.42 -7.64
C TYR A 104 -0.04 10.54 -7.79
N PHE A 105 -1.28 10.18 -8.06
CA PHE A 105 -2.41 11.09 -8.14
C PHE A 105 -3.46 10.69 -7.10
N ASN A 106 -4.11 11.70 -6.51
CA ASN A 106 -5.22 11.50 -5.57
C ASN A 106 -6.56 11.18 -6.26
N ASP A 107 -6.63 11.41 -7.57
CA ASP A 107 -7.83 11.26 -8.38
C ASP A 107 -7.45 10.75 -9.79
N LEU A 108 -8.21 9.77 -10.27
CA LEU A 108 -8.14 9.22 -11.62
C LEU A 108 -8.41 10.28 -12.71
N VAL A 109 -9.24 11.29 -12.42
CA VAL A 109 -9.56 12.34 -13.40
C VAL A 109 -8.33 13.17 -13.77
N ALA A 110 -7.41 13.38 -12.82
CA ALA A 110 -6.17 14.13 -13.05
C ALA A 110 -5.22 13.44 -14.05
N VAL A 111 -5.41 12.15 -14.30
CA VAL A 111 -4.53 11.34 -15.18
C VAL A 111 -4.94 11.41 -16.66
N LYS A 112 -6.15 11.90 -16.97
CA LYS A 112 -6.72 11.88 -18.34
C LYS A 112 -5.91 12.60 -19.41
N ALA A 113 -4.93 13.43 -19.02
CA ALA A 113 -4.10 14.21 -19.93
C ALA A 113 -2.70 13.60 -20.20
N VAL A 114 -2.39 12.42 -19.67
CA VAL A 114 -1.03 11.84 -19.72
C VAL A 114 -1.04 10.43 -20.30
N VAL A 115 -0.06 10.11 -21.14
CA VAL A 115 0.14 8.78 -21.73
C VAL A 115 0.93 7.90 -20.75
N GLY A 116 0.36 6.75 -20.39
CA GLY A 116 1.04 5.78 -19.54
C GLY A 116 0.08 4.74 -18.97
N LEU A 117 0.63 3.88 -18.12
CA LEU A 117 -0.13 2.89 -17.38
C LEU A 117 -0.70 3.54 -16.12
N VAL A 118 -1.99 3.32 -15.87
CA VAL A 118 -2.66 3.78 -14.65
C VAL A 118 -2.98 2.58 -13.78
N VAL A 119 -2.47 2.58 -12.56
CA VAL A 119 -2.69 1.55 -11.54
C VAL A 119 -3.59 2.13 -10.44
N PRO A 120 -4.89 1.79 -10.41
CA PRO A 120 -5.76 2.19 -9.32
C PRO A 120 -5.29 1.56 -8.00
N LEU A 121 -5.09 2.37 -6.96
CA LEU A 121 -4.63 1.89 -5.66
C LEU A 121 -5.76 1.56 -4.70
N GLY A 122 -6.99 2.06 -4.93
CA GLY A 122 -8.13 1.85 -4.05
C GLY A 122 -8.37 0.37 -3.70
N ASN A 123 -8.43 -0.51 -4.71
CA ASN A 123 -8.64 -1.94 -4.50
C ASN A 123 -7.45 -2.61 -3.77
N ILE A 124 -6.23 -2.12 -4.01
CA ILE A 124 -5.02 -2.62 -3.34
C ILE A 124 -5.08 -2.25 -1.85
N PHE A 125 -5.41 -1.00 -1.53
CA PHE A 125 -5.59 -0.55 -0.17
C PHE A 125 -6.70 -1.31 0.55
N GLU A 126 -7.88 -1.46 -0.07
CA GLU A 126 -9.00 -2.18 0.54
C GLU A 126 -8.66 -3.63 0.84
N ARG A 127 -7.90 -4.31 -0.02
CA ARG A 127 -7.47 -5.70 0.18
C ARG A 127 -6.43 -5.82 1.30
N ILE A 128 -5.46 -4.91 1.37
CA ILE A 128 -4.47 -4.88 2.45
C ILE A 128 -5.15 -4.53 3.79
N ASP A 129 -6.04 -3.54 3.80
CA ASP A 129 -6.79 -3.15 4.99
C ASP A 129 -7.71 -4.26 5.49
N ALA A 130 -8.38 -4.99 4.58
CA ALA A 130 -9.20 -6.14 4.93
C ALA A 130 -8.37 -7.24 5.58
N TYR A 131 -7.20 -7.55 4.99
CA TYR A 131 -6.26 -8.53 5.54
C TYR A 131 -5.79 -8.12 6.94
N ILE A 132 -5.32 -6.87 7.10
CA ILE A 132 -4.85 -6.35 8.38
C ILE A 132 -5.97 -6.40 9.41
N LYS A 133 -7.19 -5.97 9.07
CA LYS A 133 -8.33 -6.03 10.01
C LYS A 133 -8.60 -7.46 10.45
N GLN A 134 -8.72 -8.41 9.51
CA GLN A 134 -8.98 -9.83 9.79
C GLN A 134 -7.91 -10.47 10.68
N HIS A 135 -6.65 -10.09 10.52
CA HIS A 135 -5.52 -10.65 11.26
C HIS A 135 -5.13 -9.83 12.50
N SER A 136 -5.68 -8.63 12.67
CA SER A 136 -5.47 -7.76 13.83
C SER A 136 -6.56 -7.87 14.89
N PHE A 137 -7.55 -8.76 14.74
CA PHE A 137 -8.62 -8.98 15.73
C PHE A 137 -8.15 -9.61 17.06
N SER A 138 -6.85 -9.86 17.23
CA SER A 138 -6.23 -10.21 18.51
C SER A 138 -5.47 -9.04 19.11
N SER A 139 -6.12 -7.90 19.41
CA SER A 139 -5.75 -6.95 20.49
C SER A 139 -6.63 -5.68 20.47
N SER A 140 -7.22 -5.36 21.61
CA SER A 140 -8.25 -4.36 21.92
C SER A 140 -7.84 -2.87 21.86
N ASP A 141 -6.77 -2.47 21.18
CA ASP A 141 -6.18 -1.11 21.30
C ASP A 141 -6.12 -0.30 19.99
N GLN A 142 -7.11 -0.45 19.10
CA GLN A 142 -6.98 0.01 17.71
C GLN A 142 -7.23 1.50 17.41
N GLN A 143 -7.64 2.35 18.37
CA GLN A 143 -7.82 3.78 18.06
C GLN A 143 -6.52 4.59 17.96
N ARG A 144 -5.36 4.02 18.34
CA ARG A 144 -4.04 4.68 18.27
C ARG A 144 -3.12 4.16 17.16
N LEU A 145 -3.56 3.16 16.40
CA LEU A 145 -2.67 2.33 15.59
C LEU A 145 -2.35 2.89 14.21
N LEU A 146 -3.22 3.76 13.70
CA LEU A 146 -3.01 4.49 12.46
C LEU A 146 -2.43 5.85 12.84
N ASN A 147 -1.12 5.92 13.07
CA ASN A 147 -0.41 7.17 13.32
C ASN A 147 -0.29 8.00 12.02
N PHE A 148 -1.42 8.26 11.38
CA PHE A 148 -1.59 9.48 10.60
C PHE A 148 -1.70 10.59 11.63
N GLY A 149 -0.98 11.69 11.46
CA GLY A 149 -1.00 12.83 12.38
C GLY A 149 -2.42 13.31 12.72
N PRO A 150 -2.57 14.22 13.71
CA PRO A 150 -3.87 14.57 14.28
C PRO A 150 -4.91 14.87 13.18
N ILE A 151 -5.95 14.03 13.15
CA ILE A 151 -7.15 14.32 12.37
C ILE A 151 -7.85 15.46 13.10
N GLU A 152 -7.86 16.64 12.52
CA GLU A 152 -8.72 17.72 12.98
C GLU A 152 -10.18 17.27 12.81
N THR A 153 -10.76 16.74 13.89
CA THR A 153 -12.19 16.53 13.96
C THR A 153 -12.83 17.91 14.07
N SER A 154 -13.42 18.41 12.99
CA SER A 154 -14.32 19.57 13.08
C SER A 154 -15.42 19.24 14.09
N ALA A 155 -15.36 19.88 15.26
CA ALA A 155 -16.38 19.76 16.27
C ALA A 155 -17.70 20.26 15.67
N VAL A 156 -18.64 19.35 15.45
CA VAL A 156 -20.03 19.71 15.22
C VAL A 156 -20.56 20.23 16.54
N THR A 157 -20.59 21.56 16.68
CA THR A 157 -21.25 22.24 17.79
C THR A 157 -22.72 21.84 17.80
N PRO A 158 -23.24 21.19 18.87
CA PRO A 158 -24.66 20.94 18.97
C PRO A 158 -25.36 22.28 19.22
N THR A 159 -26.11 22.75 18.23
CA THR A 159 -27.03 23.88 18.37
C THR A 159 -28.14 23.48 19.35
N ARG A 160 -28.08 24.00 20.59
CA ARG A 160 -29.19 23.93 21.55
C ARG A 160 -30.35 24.74 21.00
N THR A 161 -31.36 24.06 20.46
CA THR A 161 -32.65 24.67 20.16
C THR A 161 -33.34 25.03 21.48
N SER A 162 -33.50 26.32 21.72
CA SER A 162 -34.29 26.87 22.82
C SER A 162 -35.79 26.57 22.59
N GLY A 163 -36.32 25.59 23.31
CA GLY A 163 -37.76 25.37 23.40
C GLY A 163 -38.32 26.14 24.59
N GLY A 164 -39.04 27.24 24.29
CA GLY A 164 -39.88 27.93 25.26
C GLY A 164 -41.11 27.08 25.61
N GLY A 165 -41.47 27.07 26.88
CA GLY A 165 -42.70 26.48 27.40
C GLY A 165 -43.18 27.34 28.56
N ARG A 166 -44.41 27.83 28.41
CA ARG A 166 -45.14 28.73 29.32
C ARG A 166 -45.42 28.12 30.69
#